data_AF-A0A377Z8V0-F1
#
_entry.id   AF-A0A377Z8V0-F1
#
_cell.length_a   1.000
_cell.length_b   1.000
_cell.length_c   1.000
_cell.angle_alpha   90.00
_cell.angle_beta   90.00
_cell.angle_gamma   90.00
#
_symmetry.space_group_name_H-M   'P 1'
#
loop_
_entity.id
_entity.type
_entity.pdbx_description
1 polymer ?
#
loop_
_entity_poly.entity_id
_entity_poly.type
_entity_poly.pdbx_seq_one_letter_code
_entity_poly.pdbx_strand_id
1 'polypeptide(L)'
;MPEESYLYALPYSLYKEHGVRRYGAHGTSHFYVTQEAAKILNKPVEELNIITLPPRQRCSVSAIRNGKCVDTLHGSDPAGRPGDGYPLR
;
A
#
# COMPACT_ATOMS: atom_id res chain seq x y z
N MET A 1 5.47 3.58 -2.78
CA MET A 1 4.83 3.39 -4.11
C MET A 1 5.44 4.31 -5.17
N PRO A 2 5.89 3.77 -6.32
CA PRO A 2 6.34 4.53 -7.48
C PRO A 2 5.16 5.14 -8.25
N GLU A 3 5.45 6.10 -9.14
CA GLU A 3 4.46 6.88 -9.91
C GLU A 3 3.53 6.03 -10.77
N GLU A 4 4.11 5.06 -11.44
CA GLU A 4 3.41 4.03 -12.22
C GLU A 4 2.36 3.24 -11.42
N SER A 5 2.53 3.10 -10.10
CA SER A 5 1.60 2.36 -9.25
C SER A 5 0.53 3.23 -8.60
N TYR A 6 0.83 4.51 -8.33
CA TYR A 6 -0.14 5.39 -7.66
C TYR A 6 -0.96 6.27 -8.61
N LEU A 7 -0.51 6.51 -9.84
CA LEU A 7 -1.29 7.26 -10.81
C LEU A 7 -2.41 6.41 -11.39
N TYR A 8 -3.59 7.02 -11.55
CA TYR A 8 -4.67 6.44 -12.33
C TYR A 8 -4.53 6.81 -13.81
N ALA A 9 -5.08 5.97 -14.69
CA ALA A 9 -5.23 6.27 -16.11
C ALA A 9 -6.34 7.31 -16.36
N LEU A 10 -6.22 8.46 -15.69
CA LEU A 10 -7.11 9.61 -15.75
C LEU A 10 -6.31 10.85 -16.22
N PRO A 11 -6.98 11.94 -16.63
CA PRO A 11 -6.29 13.19 -16.96
C PRO A 11 -5.33 13.62 -15.85
N TYR A 12 -4.09 13.94 -16.22
CA TYR A 12 -3.03 14.28 -15.26
C TYR A 12 -3.37 15.53 -14.42
N SER A 13 -4.23 16.42 -14.93
CA SER A 13 -4.76 17.56 -14.18
C SER A 13 -5.46 17.13 -12.90
N LEU A 14 -6.18 16.00 -12.89
CA LEU A 14 -6.85 15.50 -11.69
C LEU A 14 -5.86 15.07 -10.59
N TYR A 15 -4.71 14.54 -10.97
CA TYR A 15 -3.63 14.28 -10.01
C TYR A 15 -3.01 15.58 -9.50
N LYS A 16 -2.67 16.50 -10.41
CA LYS A 16 -1.92 17.71 -10.09
C LYS A 16 -2.74 18.74 -9.30
N GLU A 17 -4.01 18.90 -9.64
CA GLU A 17 -4.89 19.94 -9.09
C GLU A 17 -5.74 19.41 -7.93
N HIS A 18 -6.10 18.13 -7.96
CA HIS A 18 -7.03 17.54 -6.98
C HIS A 18 -6.43 16.38 -6.18
N GLY A 19 -5.17 16.02 -6.40
CA GLY A 19 -4.48 14.98 -5.64
C GLY A 19 -5.07 13.57 -5.86
N VAL A 20 -5.72 13.33 -7.00
CA VAL A 20 -6.33 12.03 -7.32
C VAL A 20 -5.22 11.00 -7.61
N ARG A 21 -5.03 10.05 -6.69
CA ARG A 21 -4.03 8.96 -6.77
C ARG A 21 -4.40 7.80 -5.85
N ARG A 22 -3.80 6.63 -6.04
CA ARG A 22 -3.85 5.55 -5.05
C ARG A 22 -3.03 5.96 -3.82
N TYR A 23 -3.68 5.95 -2.66
CA TYR A 23 -3.05 6.19 -1.35
C TYR A 23 -2.82 4.90 -0.57
N GLY A 24 -3.53 3.83 -0.92
CA GLY A 24 -3.59 2.62 -0.12
C GLY A 24 -4.52 2.75 1.08
N ALA A 25 -4.75 1.62 1.74
CA ALA A 25 -5.43 1.51 3.02
C ALA A 25 -4.75 0.45 3.89
N HIS A 26 -4.95 0.50 5.20
CA HIS A 26 -4.39 -0.46 6.17
C HIS A 26 -2.85 -0.51 6.25
N GLY A 27 -2.16 0.62 6.05
CA GLY A 27 -0.70 0.67 6.04
C GLY A 27 -0.02 0.18 7.31
N THR A 28 -0.61 0.43 8.48
CA THR A 28 -0.11 -0.06 9.78
C THR A 28 -0.19 -1.59 9.91
N SER A 29 -1.24 -2.21 9.38
CA SER A 29 -1.40 -3.66 9.41
C SER A 29 -0.40 -4.34 8.47
N HIS A 30 -0.25 -3.82 7.25
CA HIS A 30 0.76 -4.32 6.29
C HIS A 30 2.18 -4.16 6.83
N PHE A 31 2.48 -3.04 7.48
CA PHE A 31 3.77 -2.83 8.15
C PHE A 31 4.01 -3.87 9.25
N TYR A 32 3.04 -4.06 10.15
CA TYR A 32 3.16 -5.03 11.24
C TYR A 32 3.39 -6.46 10.72
N VAL A 33 2.58 -6.90 9.74
CA VAL A 33 2.70 -8.25 9.17
C VAL A 33 4.04 -8.45 8.47
N THR A 34 4.59 -7.41 7.83
CA THR A 34 5.92 -7.47 7.18
C THR A 34 7.03 -7.67 8.20
N GLN A 35 6.96 -6.94 9.32
CA GLN A 35 7.93 -7.08 10.42
C GLN A 35 7.87 -8.47 11.04
N GLU A 36 6.68 -9.01 11.26
CA GLU A 36 6.52 -10.38 11.78
C GLU A 36 6.98 -11.44 10.78
N ALA A 37 6.70 -11.25 9.48
CA ALA A 37 7.18 -12.15 8.42
C ALA A 37 8.72 -12.18 8.34
N ALA A 38 9.38 -11.04 8.52
CA ALA A 38 10.85 -10.96 8.55
C ALA A 38 11.43 -11.80 9.70
N LYS A 39 10.81 -11.75 10.89
CA LYS A 39 11.21 -12.56 12.06
C LYS A 39 11.02 -14.04 11.79
N ILE A 40 9.87 -14.44 11.25
CA ILE A 40 9.57 -15.86 10.95
C ILE A 40 10.56 -16.42 9.92
N LEU A 41 10.92 -15.61 8.93
CA LEU A 41 11.83 -16.00 7.84
C LEU A 41 13.31 -15.83 8.20
N ASN A 42 13.64 -15.30 9.39
CA ASN A 42 15.00 -14.96 9.83
C ASN A 42 15.78 -14.15 8.78
N LYS A 43 15.12 -13.16 8.19
CA LYS A 43 15.72 -12.27 7.19
C LYS A 43 15.53 -10.81 7.58
N PRO A 44 16.48 -9.92 7.22
CA PRO A 44 16.26 -8.49 7.36
C PRO A 44 15.06 -8.06 6.50
N VAL A 45 14.30 -7.08 7.00
CA VAL A 45 13.09 -6.55 6.33
C VAL A 45 13.44 -5.97 4.95
N GLU A 46 14.64 -5.42 4.83
CA GLU A 46 15.20 -4.81 3.64
C GLU A 46 15.45 -5.80 2.50
N GLU A 47 15.51 -7.11 2.81
CA GLU A 47 15.65 -8.19 1.82
C GLU A 47 14.33 -8.94 1.59
N LEU A 48 13.25 -8.50 2.25
CA LEU A 48 11.99 -9.21 2.24
C LEU A 48 11.11 -8.76 1.06
N ASN A 49 10.73 -9.74 0.23
CA ASN A 49 9.79 -9.58 -0.86
C ASN A 49 8.57 -10.48 -0.61
N ILE A 50 7.45 -9.88 -0.22
CA ILE A 50 6.24 -10.60 0.16
C ILE A 50 4.98 -9.92 -0.37
N ILE A 51 3.91 -10.69 -0.48
CA ILE A 51 2.56 -10.21 -0.75
C ILE A 51 1.75 -10.39 0.54
N THR A 52 1.16 -9.32 1.05
CA THR A 52 0.39 -9.34 2.28
C THR A 52 -1.11 -9.36 1.98
N LEU A 53 -1.81 -10.34 2.57
CA LEU A 53 -3.25 -10.57 2.36
C LEU A 53 -3.99 -10.61 3.72
N PRO A 54 -4.67 -9.53 4.14
CA PRO A 54 -5.46 -9.54 5.35
C PRO A 54 -6.80 -10.28 5.12
N PRO A 55 -7.20 -11.25 5.97
CA PRO A 55 -8.41 -12.05 5.78
C PRO A 55 -9.71 -11.34 6.20
N ARG A 56 -9.71 -10.02 6.43
CA ARG A 56 -10.87 -9.26 6.93
C ARG A 56 -11.51 -8.40 5.83
N GLN A 57 -12.82 -8.22 5.94
CA GLN A 57 -13.67 -7.46 5.01
C GLN A 57 -13.09 -6.05 4.77
N ARG A 58 -12.83 -5.71 3.49
CA ARG A 58 -11.89 -4.67 2.99
C ARG A 58 -10.44 -5.16 2.85
N CYS A 59 -10.25 -6.26 2.13
CA CYS A 59 -8.94 -6.82 1.79
C CYS A 59 -8.12 -5.85 0.92
N SER A 60 -7.24 -5.05 1.52
CA SER A 60 -6.13 -4.43 0.77
C SER A 60 -5.07 -5.49 0.55
N VAL A 61 -4.78 -5.81 -0.71
CA VAL A 61 -3.62 -6.64 -1.04
C VAL A 61 -2.48 -5.69 -1.37
N SER A 62 -1.32 -5.89 -0.74
CA SER A 62 -0.16 -5.02 -0.93
C SER A 62 1.05 -5.84 -1.34
N ALA A 63 1.76 -5.36 -2.35
CA ALA A 63 3.04 -5.90 -2.79
C ALA A 63 4.16 -5.15 -2.09
N ILE A 64 5.05 -5.91 -1.44
CA ILE A 64 6.15 -5.36 -0.63
C ILE A 64 7.45 -5.86 -1.22
N ARG A 65 8.33 -4.92 -1.57
CA ARG A 65 9.66 -5.19 -2.09
C ARG A 65 10.67 -4.49 -1.21
N ASN A 66 11.67 -5.23 -0.74
CA ASN A 66 12.69 -4.73 0.18
C ASN A 66 12.08 -4.03 1.41
N GLY A 67 11.01 -4.61 1.96
CA GLY A 67 10.31 -4.06 3.13
C GLY A 67 9.47 -2.80 2.88
N LYS A 68 9.37 -2.33 1.63
CA LYS A 68 8.58 -1.14 1.25
C LYS A 68 7.42 -1.50 0.36
N CYS A 69 6.28 -0.83 0.55
CA CYS A 69 5.11 -1.05 -0.28
C CYS A 69 5.32 -0.47 -1.69
N VAL A 70 5.33 -1.34 -2.69
CA VAL A 70 5.47 -0.96 -4.10
C VAL A 70 4.12 -0.83 -4.80
N ASP A 71 3.11 -1.60 -4.41
CA ASP A 71 1.77 -1.47 -4.98
C ASP A 71 0.70 -1.96 -3.99
N THR A 72 -0.54 -1.52 -4.18
CA THR A 72 -1.68 -1.95 -3.35
C THR A 72 -2.98 -1.88 -4.14
N LEU A 73 -3.85 -2.88 -3.95
CA LEU A 73 -5.15 -2.94 -4.62
C LEU A 73 -6.11 -1.84 -4.16
N HIS A 74 -5.94 -1.28 -2.96
CA HIS A 74 -6.80 -0.20 -2.50
C HIS A 74 -6.34 1.16 -3.04
N GLY A 75 -7.21 1.75 -3.86
CA GLY A 75 -7.12 3.12 -4.32
C GLY A 75 -7.59 4.15 -3.30
N SER A 76 -7.77 5.41 -3.74
CA SER A 76 -8.53 6.40 -2.97
C SER A 76 -9.98 5.94 -2.84
N ASP A 77 -10.56 6.04 -1.65
CA ASP A 77 -12.02 5.93 -1.48
C ASP A 77 -12.67 7.14 -2.18
N PRO A 78 -13.84 6.99 -2.85
CA PRO A 78 -14.58 8.09 -3.49
C PRO A 78 -14.81 9.33 -2.60
N ALA A 79 -14.72 9.20 -1.27
CA ALA A 79 -14.79 10.34 -0.34
C ALA A 79 -13.46 11.10 -0.13
N GLY A 80 -12.37 10.76 -0.81
CA GLY A 80 -11.04 11.37 -0.61
C GLY A 80 -10.45 11.12 0.78
N ARG A 81 -11.07 10.25 1.58
CA ARG A 81 -10.62 9.91 2.93
C ARG A 81 -9.58 8.79 2.85
N PRO A 82 -8.42 8.91 3.51
CA PRO A 82 -7.55 7.77 3.73
C PRO A 82 -8.35 6.73 4.51
N GLY A 83 -8.65 5.58 3.90
CA GLY A 83 -9.48 4.55 4.52
C GLY A 83 -8.83 4.07 5.82
N ASP A 84 -9.36 4.51 6.97
CA ASP A 84 -9.04 4.15 8.36
C ASP A 84 -7.61 3.65 8.64
N GLY A 85 -6.62 4.25 8.00
CA GLY A 85 -5.26 3.75 8.01
C GLY A 85 -4.32 4.74 7.37
N TYR A 86 -3.19 4.96 8.06
CA TYR A 86 -2.09 5.75 7.54
C TYR A 86 -1.68 5.25 6.13
N PRO A 87 -1.26 6.15 5.23
CA PRO A 87 -0.79 5.77 3.91
C PRO A 87 0.36 4.76 4.02
N LEU A 88 0.38 3.79 3.12
CA LEU A 88 1.47 2.82 2.99
C LEU A 88 2.77 3.57 2.64
N ARG A 89 3.67 3.70 3.61
CA ARG A 89 5.01 4.28 3.42
C ARG A 89 5.94 3.31 2.70
#